data_AF-A0A1B1Q4Z7-F1
#
_entry.id   AF-A0A1B1Q4Z7-F1
#
_cell.length_a   1.000
_cell.length_b   1.000
_cell.length_c   1.000
_cell.angle_alpha   90.00
_cell.angle_beta   90.00
_cell.angle_gamma   90.00
#
_symmetry.space_group_name_H-M   'P 1'
#
loop_
_entity.id
_entity.type
_entity.pdbx_description
1 polymer ?
#
loop_
_entity_poly.entity_id
_entity_poly.type
_entity_poly.pdbx_seq_one_letter_code
_entity_poly.pdbx_strand_id
1 'polypeptide(L)' 'MIDYWKWIFAIICPPAAVLDKEVGTIMLVGLLTALFWVPGVVAALYLIIRDTVRTGQAQL' A
#
# COMPACT_ATOMS: atom_id res chain seq x y z
N MET A 1 -23.72 11.92 -12.49
CA MET A 1 -23.79 11.14 -11.23
C MET A 1 -22.36 10.93 -10.80
N ILE A 2 -21.94 11.49 -9.67
CA ILE A 2 -20.53 11.47 -9.28
C ILE A 2 -20.26 10.13 -8.61
N ASP A 3 -19.47 9.29 -9.26
CA ASP A 3 -19.15 7.93 -8.82
C ASP A 3 -18.18 7.97 -7.62
N TYR A 4 -18.73 8.21 -6.42
CA TYR A 4 -17.98 8.31 -5.16
C TYR A 4 -17.10 7.07 -4.88
N TRP A 5 -17.54 5.91 -5.37
CA TRP A 5 -16.78 4.66 -5.33
C TRP A 5 -15.44 4.74 -6.08
N LYS A 6 -15.37 5.43 -7.21
CA LYS A 6 -14.13 5.59 -7.98
C LYS A 6 -13.09 6.42 -7.24
N TRP A 7 -13.52 7.33 -6.36
CA TRP A 7 -12.62 8.17 -5.55
C TRP A 7 -11.95 7.37 -4.43
N ILE A 8 -12.71 6.55 -3.71
CA ILE A 8 -12.17 5.65 -2.69
C ILE A 8 -11.21 4.63 -3.31
N PHE A 9 -11.55 4.09 -4.49
CA PHE A 9 -10.66 3.19 -5.22
C PHE A 9 -9.44 3.90 -5.81
N ALA A 10 -9.54 5.18 -6.21
CA ALA A 10 -8.39 5.94 -6.67
C ALA A 10 -7.37 6.22 -5.55
N ILE A 11 -7.80 6.30 -4.29
CA ILE A 11 -6.91 6.50 -3.14
C ILE A 11 -6.25 5.18 -2.71
N ILE A 12 -6.98 4.06 -2.73
CA ILE A 12 -6.47 2.74 -2.31
C ILE A 12 -5.71 2.02 -3.43
N CYS A 13 -6.16 2.15 -4.69
CA CYS A 13 -5.59 1.50 -5.86
C CYS A 13 -5.54 2.48 -7.05
N PRO A 14 -4.67 3.51 -6.98
CA PRO A 14 -4.53 4.52 -8.03
C PRO A 14 -4.27 3.98 -9.45
N PRO A 15 -3.57 2.84 -9.69
CA PRO A 15 -3.40 2.35 -11.06
C PRO A 15 -4.71 1.87 -11.70
N ALA A 16 -5.69 1.40 -10.92
CA ALA A 16 -6.97 0.90 -11.45
C ALA A 16 -7.84 2.04 -12.00
N ALA A 17 -7.73 3.25 -11.44
CA ALA A 17 -8.47 4.43 -11.89
C ALA A 17 -7.90 5.04 -13.19
N VAL A 18 -6.70 4.61 -13.59
CA VAL A 18 -5.92 5.17 -14.71
C VAL A 18 -5.85 4.18 -15.88
N LEU A 19 -6.48 3.00 -15.78
CA LEU A 19 -6.50 1.98 -16.85
C LEU A 19 -7.02 2.51 -18.20
N ASP A 20 -7.85 3.56 -18.19
CA ASP A 20 -8.36 4.24 -19.39
C ASP A 20 -7.42 5.35 -19.93
N LYS A 21 -6.25 5.55 -19.32
CA LYS A 21 -5.26 6.58 -19.67
C LYS A 21 -4.00 5.95 -20.26
N GLU A 22 -3.10 6.80 -20.74
CA GLU A 22 -1.88 6.41 -21.44
C GLU A 22 -1.07 5.38 -20.66
N VAL A 23 -0.60 4.33 -21.36
CA VAL A 23 0.12 3.18 -20.79
C VAL A 23 1.31 3.61 -19.91
N GLY A 24 1.99 4.69 -20.28
CA GLY A 24 3.10 5.25 -19.51
C GLY A 24 2.70 5.73 -18.11
N THR A 25 1.52 6.35 -17.97
CA THR A 25 1.03 6.85 -16.67
C THR A 25 0.63 5.69 -15.76
N ILE A 26 -0.02 4.66 -16.30
CA ILE A 26 -0.39 3.45 -15.54
C ILE A 26 0.85 2.76 -14.97
N MET A 27 1.89 2.61 -15.79
CA MET A 27 3.13 1.94 -15.40
C MET A 27 3.89 2.73 -14.33
N LEU A 28 3.95 4.07 -14.45
CA LEU A 28 4.56 4.94 -13.44
C LEU A 28 3.84 4.87 -12.10
N VAL A 29 2.51 5.01 -12.10
CA VAL A 29 1.68 4.99 -10.87
C VAL A 29 1.70 3.61 -10.21
N GLY A 30 1.65 2.54 -11.01
CA GLY A 30 1.77 1.17 -10.51
C GLY A 30 3.13 0.90 -9.86
N LEU A 31 4.22 1.35 -10.48
CA LEU A 31 5.56 1.22 -9.92
C LEU A 31 5.75 2.05 -8.64
N LEU A 32 5.26 3.29 -8.61
CA LEU A 32 5.31 4.15 -7.43
C LEU A 32 4.51 3.54 -6.27
N THR A 33 3.32 3.00 -6.56
CA THR A 33 2.51 2.30 -5.56
C THR A 33 3.24 1.10 -5.00
N ALA A 34 3.84 0.26 -5.85
CA ALA A 34 4.63 -0.89 -5.40
C ALA A 34 5.87 -0.47 -4.59
N LEU A 35 6.57 0.58 -5.02
CA LEU A 35 7.77 1.11 -4.34
C LEU A 35 7.47 1.66 -2.95
N PHE A 36 6.29 2.21 -2.69
CA PHE A 36 5.89 2.66 -1.35
C PHE A 36 5.17 1.59 -0.52
N TRP A 37 4.47 0.66 -1.18
CA TRP A 37 3.73 -0.40 -0.51
C TRP A 37 4.65 -1.48 0.07
N VAL A 38 5.64 -1.95 -0.70
CA VAL A 38 6.60 -2.98 -0.25
C VAL A 38 7.36 -2.54 1.01
N PRO A 39 8.01 -1.37 1.09
CA PRO A 39 8.68 -0.95 2.33
C PRO A 39 7.70 -0.73 3.48
N GLY A 40 6.46 -0.31 3.23
CA GLY A 40 5.43 -0.17 4.27
C GLY A 40 5.02 -1.50 4.89
N VAL A 41 4.81 -2.53 4.07
CA VAL A 41 4.50 -3.89 4.54
C VAL A 41 5.68 -4.48 5.32
N VAL A 42 6.91 -4.30 4.81
CA VAL A 42 8.12 -4.77 5.49
C VAL A 42 8.29 -4.07 6.86
N ALA A 43 8.06 -2.77 6.93
CA ALA A 43 8.13 -2.02 8.19
C ALA A 43 7.08 -2.49 9.21
N ALA A 44 5.83 -2.70 8.77
CA ALA A 44 4.77 -3.23 9.61
C ALA A 44 5.10 -4.64 10.13
N LEU A 45 5.60 -5.52 9.26
CA LEU A 45 5.99 -6.88 9.65
C LEU A 45 7.14 -6.87 10.66
N TYR A 46 8.16 -6.04 10.41
CA TYR A 46 9.29 -5.86 11.33
C TYR A 46 8.82 -5.37 12.71
N LEU A 47 7.91 -4.40 12.75
CA LEU A 47 7.35 -3.89 14.00
C LEU A 47 6.62 -4.99 14.79
N ILE A 48 5.76 -5.77 14.12
CA ILE A 48 5.01 -6.87 14.75
C ILE A 48 5.96 -7.93 15.33
N ILE A 49 7.01 -8.29 14.59
CA ILE A 49 8.01 -9.26 15.05
C ILE A 49 8.75 -8.73 16.29
N ARG A 50 9.15 -7.45 16.26
CA ARG A 50 9.84 -6.80 17.39
C ARG A 50 8.96 -6.73 18.64
N ASP A 51 7.68 -6.43 18.49
CA ASP A 51 6.71 -6.37 19.58
C ASP A 51 6.48 -7.74 20.23
N THR A 52 6.36 -8.78 19.40
CA THR A 52 6.21 -10.18 19.86
C THR A 52 7.42 -10.63 20.69
N VAL A 53 8.64 -10.34 20.24
CA VAL A 53 9.88 -10.68 20.97
C VAL A 53 9.96 -9.92 22.30
N ARG A 54 9.61 -8.63 22.33
CA ARG A 54 9.63 -7.81 23.55
C ARG A 54 8.64 -8.32 24.59
N THR A 55 7.45 -8.71 24.18
CA THR A 55 6.41 -9.26 25.07
C THR A 55 6.84 -10.60 25.67
N GLY A 56 7.48 -11.47 24.89
CA GLY A 56 8.05 -12.74 25.40
C GLY A 56 9.19 -12.55 26.41
N GLN A 57 9.93 -11.44 26.35
CA GLN A 57 10.98 -11.13 27.33
C GLN A 57 10.44 -10.49 28.62
N ALA A 58 9.31 -9.78 28.57
CA ALA A 58 8.70 -9.15 29.74
C ALA A 58 7.97 -10.11 30.68
N GLN A 59 7.82 -11.38 30.28
CA GLN A 59 7.17 -12.45 31.06
C GLN A 59 8.18 -13.42 31.71
N LEU A 60 9.49 -13.26 31.44
CA LEU A 60 10.59 -14.00 32.07
C LEU A 60 11.31 -13.13 33.10
#